data_AF-A0AAE3GDS6-F1
#
_entry.id   AF-A0AAE3GDS6-F1
#
_cell.length_a   1.000
_cell.length_b   1.000
_cell.length_c   1.000
_cell.angle_alpha   90.00
_cell.angle_beta   90.00
_cell.angle_gamma   90.00
#
_symmetry.space_group_name_H-M   'P 1'
#
loop_
_entity.id
_entity.type
_entity.pdbx_description
1 polymer ?
#
loop_
_entity_poly.entity_id
_entity_poly.type
_entity_poly.pdbx_seq_one_letter_code
_entity_poly.pdbx_strand_id
1 'polypeptide(L)'
;MVGVRHSTGVASLDSVPDKARRPVVALVLSFSALVTAAVLVAPTGTAAPLRPLAAAPSSSVQPTSSSGSASGSATGTAGGDTAPVDNSTCQWRETPPPPVDTSEKPAPGAATPTPLPVPATPVGGDRMGQCGLVLPPNAQQPPDGISAASWLIADLDSGDVLATTDPHGRQRPAALVKVLLANVVLKELNLAATVTATAEDANQEGSKTGLVAGVGYTVEQLLQALLMDSGNDVAHALARQLGGTTDAVRKMNAMAKELGALDTRVATPSGLDGPGMVTSAYDSGLIFRTAMANPKFKEALATERITLPGKSGKTVRVVNDNKLLASYDGALGGKSGATDDAGSTFVGAAEKDGRRLLVVLLRGDPAKVQMHVQASRLLDYGFELSTANMPAVGVLVDEAPTATNAAQSDGTRDAAQQAAGQPAPDQMSVAFGNVGMPLTVAAGVFLVVALLMYLRKRRARAARAARAAAGNRP
;
A
#
# COMPACT_ATOMS: atom_id res chain seq x y z
N MET A 1 26.05 13.13 69.66
CA MET A 1 26.58 14.49 69.89
C MET A 1 25.98 15.40 68.83
N VAL A 2 25.19 16.39 69.30
CA VAL A 2 24.71 17.63 68.62
C VAL A 2 23.84 17.39 67.35
N GLY A 3 22.52 17.58 67.32
CA GLY A 3 21.67 18.69 67.80
C GLY A 3 21.64 19.81 66.72
N VAL A 4 20.56 20.42 66.22
CA VAL A 4 19.38 21.07 66.82
C VAL A 4 18.52 21.65 65.65
N ARG A 5 17.22 21.31 65.51
CA ARG A 5 15.96 22.09 65.69
C ARG A 5 15.63 23.34 64.83
N HIS A 6 14.39 23.28 64.30
CA HIS A 6 13.25 24.24 64.29
C HIS A 6 13.25 25.59 63.52
N SER A 7 12.19 25.80 62.73
CA SER A 7 11.15 26.85 62.89
C SER A 7 10.12 26.73 61.74
N THR A 8 8.89 26.22 61.91
CA THR A 8 7.62 26.90 62.26
C THR A 8 7.41 28.32 61.73
N GLY A 9 6.28 28.52 61.03
CA GLY A 9 5.72 29.82 60.67
C GLY A 9 4.32 29.67 60.06
N VAL A 10 3.29 29.72 60.92
CA VAL A 10 1.87 29.82 60.58
C VAL A 10 1.42 31.25 60.87
N ALA A 11 0.70 31.88 59.93
CA ALA A 11 -0.26 32.98 60.12
C ALA A 11 -1.08 33.03 58.81
N SER A 12 -2.39 32.77 58.71
CA SER A 12 -3.59 33.09 59.49
C SER A 12 -4.02 34.56 59.45
N LEU A 13 -5.15 34.76 58.75
CA LEU A 13 -6.25 35.71 58.94
C LEU A 13 -6.23 37.09 58.23
N ASP A 14 -7.22 37.19 57.33
CA ASP A 14 -8.32 38.16 57.33
C ASP A 14 -8.36 39.36 56.36
N SER A 15 -9.55 39.46 55.75
CA SER A 15 -10.34 40.67 55.42
C SER A 15 -10.13 41.42 54.08
N VAL A 16 -10.83 40.95 53.01
CA VAL A 16 -12.04 41.55 52.34
C VAL A 16 -12.14 43.11 52.41
N PRO A 17 -12.44 43.87 51.31
CA PRO A 17 -13.72 43.73 50.58
C PRO A 17 -13.80 43.98 49.05
N ASP A 18 -14.60 43.10 48.45
CA ASP A 18 -15.77 43.29 47.58
C ASP A 18 -16.19 44.72 47.13
N LYS A 19 -16.30 44.90 45.80
CA LYS A 19 -17.38 45.57 45.02
C LYS A 19 -16.85 45.91 43.61
N ALA A 20 -17.57 45.72 42.49
CA ALA A 20 -18.96 45.39 42.29
C ALA A 20 -19.22 44.97 40.82
N ARG A 21 -20.12 43.97 40.65
CA ARG A 21 -21.37 43.96 39.83
C ARG A 21 -21.26 44.33 38.34
N ARG A 22 -21.86 43.61 37.38
CA ARG A 22 -23.01 42.67 37.36
C ARG A 22 -23.10 41.99 35.97
N PRO A 23 -23.87 40.89 35.85
CA PRO A 23 -24.17 40.19 34.60
C PRO A 23 -25.40 40.81 33.90
N VAL A 24 -25.48 40.68 32.57
CA VAL A 24 -26.70 40.98 31.81
C VAL A 24 -27.32 39.66 31.36
N VAL A 25 -28.54 39.44 31.85
CA VAL A 25 -29.54 38.48 31.37
C VAL A 25 -30.52 39.25 30.50
N ALA A 26 -30.83 38.73 29.30
CA ALA A 26 -32.09 38.92 28.58
C ALA A 26 -32.14 37.87 27.45
N LEU A 27 -32.91 36.78 27.57
CA LEU A 27 -34.36 36.64 27.31
C LEU A 27 -34.69 36.46 25.81
N VAL A 28 -34.87 35.17 25.45
CA VAL A 28 -35.93 34.54 24.64
C VAL A 28 -36.50 35.32 23.44
N LEU A 29 -36.35 34.76 22.25
CA LEU A 29 -37.42 34.65 21.25
C LEU A 29 -37.33 33.31 20.50
N SER A 30 -38.37 32.52 20.70
CA SER A 30 -38.66 31.25 20.02
C SER A 30 -38.92 31.47 18.53
N PHE A 31 -38.42 30.56 17.68
CA PHE A 31 -39.08 30.24 16.42
C PHE A 31 -38.99 28.73 16.19
N SER A 32 -40.13 28.08 16.38
CA SER A 32 -40.43 26.74 15.91
C SER A 32 -40.50 26.75 14.39
N ALA A 33 -39.82 25.81 13.73
CA ALA A 33 -40.13 25.42 12.36
C ALA A 33 -40.12 23.90 12.26
N LEU A 34 -41.35 23.39 12.23
CA LEU A 34 -41.77 22.06 11.80
C LEU A 34 -41.01 21.61 10.54
N VAL A 35 -40.34 20.46 10.58
CA VAL A 35 -40.16 19.63 9.39
C VAL A 35 -40.66 18.24 9.70
N THR A 36 -41.65 17.87 8.91
CA THR A 36 -42.56 16.75 8.98
C THR A 36 -41.83 15.41 8.88
N ALA A 37 -42.09 14.51 9.83
CA ALA A 37 -41.77 13.11 9.71
C ALA A 37 -42.65 12.46 8.62
N ALA A 38 -42.03 11.90 7.59
CA ALA A 38 -42.68 10.96 6.69
C ALA A 38 -42.62 9.57 7.33
N VAL A 39 -43.71 9.19 7.99
CA VAL A 39 -43.97 7.81 8.44
C VAL A 39 -44.37 7.01 7.21
N LEU A 40 -43.48 6.11 6.76
CA LEU A 40 -43.87 5.04 5.84
C LEU A 40 -44.47 3.91 6.68
N VAL A 41 -45.75 3.65 6.45
CA VAL A 41 -46.52 2.55 7.04
C VAL A 41 -45.96 1.22 6.52
N ALA A 42 -45.40 0.41 7.40
CA ALA A 42 -45.13 -1.01 7.15
C ALA A 42 -46.33 -1.84 7.62
N PRO A 43 -46.81 -2.83 6.83
CA PRO A 43 -47.88 -3.70 7.28
C PRO A 43 -47.37 -4.73 8.28
N THR A 44 -48.11 -4.88 9.35
CA THR A 44 -47.98 -5.90 10.41
C THR A 44 -48.20 -7.30 9.84
N GLY A 45 -47.14 -8.10 9.80
CA GLY A 45 -47.20 -9.54 9.57
C GLY A 45 -46.99 -10.29 10.87
N THR A 46 -48.01 -11.04 11.27
CA THR A 46 -48.12 -11.87 12.48
C THR A 46 -47.05 -12.95 12.59
N ALA A 47 -46.49 -13.10 13.79
CA ALA A 47 -45.63 -14.22 14.18
C ALA A 47 -46.45 -15.50 14.44
N ALA A 48 -45.94 -16.65 13.97
CA ALA A 48 -46.34 -18.01 14.34
C ALA A 48 -45.12 -18.96 14.16
N PRO A 49 -45.09 -20.12 14.85
CA PRO A 49 -43.93 -20.54 15.64
C PRO A 49 -42.93 -21.48 14.95
N LEU A 50 -41.74 -21.54 15.55
CA LEU A 50 -40.67 -22.50 15.29
C LEU A 50 -41.15 -23.96 15.47
N ARG A 51 -40.77 -24.82 14.51
CA ARG A 51 -40.78 -26.28 14.61
C ARG A 51 -39.46 -26.85 14.06
N PRO A 52 -39.03 -28.04 14.53
CA PRO A 52 -37.63 -28.44 14.55
C PRO A 52 -37.14 -29.05 13.22
N LEU A 53 -35.81 -29.01 13.11
CA LEU A 53 -34.97 -29.58 12.05
C LEU A 53 -35.23 -31.10 11.90
N ALA A 54 -35.75 -31.51 10.74
CA ALA A 54 -35.80 -32.91 10.32
C ALA A 54 -34.68 -33.17 9.32
N ALA A 55 -33.86 -34.19 9.63
CA ALA A 55 -32.84 -34.73 8.77
C ALA A 55 -33.45 -35.39 7.52
N ALA A 56 -32.77 -35.24 6.37
CA ALA A 56 -33.07 -35.92 5.12
C ALA A 56 -31.74 -36.12 4.35
N PRO A 57 -31.64 -37.07 3.40
CA PRO A 57 -30.79 -38.24 3.56
C PRO A 57 -29.56 -38.26 2.66
N SER A 58 -28.58 -39.03 3.11
CA SER A 58 -27.41 -39.50 2.37
C SER A 58 -27.80 -40.15 1.05
N SER A 59 -27.25 -39.65 -0.05
CA SER A 59 -27.24 -40.34 -1.34
C SER A 59 -25.84 -40.85 -1.63
N SER A 60 -25.73 -42.17 -1.57
CA SER A 60 -24.60 -43.00 -1.95
C SER A 60 -24.35 -42.96 -3.46
N VAL A 61 -23.12 -42.71 -3.88
CA VAL A 61 -22.59 -43.17 -5.16
C VAL A 61 -21.23 -43.82 -4.90
N GLN A 62 -21.12 -45.07 -5.36
CA GLN A 62 -19.98 -45.97 -5.20
C GLN A 62 -18.71 -45.49 -5.93
N PRO A 63 -17.52 -45.95 -5.48
CA PRO A 63 -16.26 -45.75 -6.18
C PRO A 63 -16.09 -46.78 -7.29
N THR A 64 -15.70 -46.34 -8.49
CA THR A 64 -15.18 -47.23 -9.54
C THR A 64 -13.70 -47.47 -9.31
N SER A 65 -13.38 -48.73 -9.02
CA SER A 65 -12.04 -49.29 -9.02
C SER A 65 -11.56 -49.49 -10.45
N SER A 66 -10.34 -49.07 -10.75
CA SER A 66 -9.54 -49.66 -11.83
C SER A 66 -8.18 -50.06 -11.26
N SER A 67 -8.03 -51.38 -11.15
CA SER A 67 -6.82 -52.10 -10.81
C SER A 67 -5.91 -52.17 -12.04
N GLY A 68 -4.68 -51.69 -11.89
CA GLY A 68 -3.58 -51.97 -12.83
C GLY A 68 -2.32 -52.24 -12.02
N SER A 69 -2.09 -53.51 -11.67
CA SER A 69 -0.83 -53.97 -11.10
C SER A 69 0.25 -53.99 -12.18
N ALA A 70 1.41 -53.41 -11.90
CA ALA A 70 2.67 -53.80 -12.52
C ALA A 70 3.81 -53.60 -11.52
N SER A 71 4.28 -54.71 -10.97
CA SER A 71 5.58 -54.82 -10.30
C SER A 71 6.70 -54.56 -11.30
N GLY A 72 7.71 -53.78 -10.91
CA GLY A 72 8.92 -53.56 -11.70
C GLY A 72 10.05 -53.05 -10.81
N SER A 73 11.07 -53.90 -10.66
CA SER A 73 12.21 -53.79 -9.75
C SER A 73 13.06 -52.54 -9.87
N ALA A 74 13.62 -52.13 -8.74
CA ALA A 74 14.75 -51.20 -8.66
C ALA A 74 16.03 -51.82 -9.27
N THR A 75 16.74 -51.05 -10.09
CA THR A 75 18.20 -51.05 -10.29
C THR A 75 18.55 -49.72 -10.97
N GLY A 76 19.54 -49.00 -10.43
CA GLY A 76 19.77 -47.59 -10.77
C GLY A 76 20.62 -47.35 -12.01
N THR A 77 20.67 -46.10 -12.46
CA THR A 77 21.87 -45.46 -13.02
C THR A 77 21.71 -43.94 -13.04
N ALA A 78 22.80 -43.24 -12.70
CA ALA A 78 22.94 -41.80 -12.81
C ALA A 78 22.89 -41.36 -14.28
N GLY A 79 22.24 -40.23 -14.54
CA GLY A 79 22.17 -39.58 -15.84
C GLY A 79 21.35 -38.32 -15.70
N GLY A 80 22.04 -37.18 -15.58
CA GLY A 80 21.41 -35.87 -15.57
C GLY A 80 20.82 -35.58 -16.94
N ASP A 81 19.53 -35.30 -16.94
CA ASP A 81 18.84 -34.50 -17.94
C ASP A 81 17.70 -33.81 -17.19
N THR A 82 18.00 -32.66 -16.59
CA THR A 82 16.95 -31.72 -16.21
C THR A 82 16.30 -31.26 -17.51
N ALA A 83 15.14 -31.81 -17.82
CA ALA A 83 14.29 -31.30 -18.89
C ALA A 83 14.15 -29.78 -18.71
N PRO A 84 14.30 -28.98 -19.77
CA PRO A 84 14.16 -27.53 -19.68
C PRO A 84 12.76 -27.20 -19.14
N VAL A 85 12.70 -26.42 -18.07
CA VAL A 85 11.45 -25.82 -17.61
C VAL A 85 10.91 -25.00 -18.76
N ASP A 86 9.71 -25.36 -19.24
CA ASP A 86 9.02 -24.60 -20.27
C ASP A 86 8.61 -23.24 -19.71
N ASN A 87 9.50 -22.25 -19.85
CA ASN A 87 9.28 -20.86 -19.46
C ASN A 87 8.26 -20.14 -20.37
N SER A 88 7.56 -20.84 -21.27
CA SER A 88 6.62 -20.21 -22.20
C SER A 88 5.30 -19.76 -21.57
N THR A 89 4.95 -20.23 -20.37
CA THR A 89 3.72 -19.81 -19.68
C THR A 89 3.94 -19.51 -18.20
N CYS A 90 4.54 -18.36 -17.93
CA CYS A 90 4.51 -17.74 -16.61
C CYS A 90 3.07 -17.56 -16.11
N GLN A 91 2.60 -18.47 -15.25
CA GLN A 91 1.19 -18.60 -14.85
C GLN A 91 0.58 -17.30 -14.30
N TRP A 92 1.38 -16.50 -13.59
CA TRP A 92 0.96 -15.28 -12.90
C TRP A 92 1.53 -14.01 -13.53
N ARG A 93 1.90 -14.05 -14.82
CA ARG A 93 2.52 -12.91 -15.51
C ARG A 93 1.57 -11.72 -15.69
N GLU A 94 0.32 -11.99 -16.06
CA GLU A 94 -0.63 -10.93 -16.41
C GLU A 94 -1.56 -10.56 -15.25
N THR A 95 -1.97 -11.51 -14.43
CA THR A 95 -2.88 -11.28 -13.31
C THR A 95 -2.52 -12.16 -12.11
N PRO A 96 -2.83 -11.73 -10.88
CA PRO A 96 -2.76 -12.62 -9.73
C PRO A 96 -3.78 -13.77 -9.86
N PRO A 97 -3.71 -14.80 -8.99
CA PRO A 97 -4.76 -15.79 -8.90
C PRO A 97 -6.14 -15.15 -8.74
N PRO A 98 -7.20 -15.83 -9.21
CA PRO A 98 -8.56 -15.40 -8.95
C PRO A 98 -8.80 -15.13 -7.45
N PRO A 99 -9.62 -14.13 -7.11
CA PRO A 99 -10.06 -13.92 -5.73
C PRO A 99 -10.84 -15.15 -5.24
N VAL A 100 -10.70 -15.49 -3.95
CA VAL A 100 -11.43 -16.58 -3.31
C VAL A 100 -12.80 -16.13 -2.79
N ASP A 101 -13.05 -14.82 -2.74
CA ASP A 101 -14.31 -14.23 -2.31
C ASP A 101 -14.79 -13.09 -3.24
N THR A 102 -15.65 -12.20 -2.71
CA THR A 102 -16.20 -11.07 -3.47
C THR A 102 -15.47 -9.75 -3.23
N SER A 103 -14.39 -9.72 -2.46
CA SER A 103 -13.65 -8.51 -2.08
C SER A 103 -13.14 -7.72 -3.28
N GLU A 104 -12.76 -8.41 -4.36
CA GLU A 104 -12.30 -7.77 -5.59
C GLU A 104 -13.39 -7.50 -6.63
N LYS A 105 -14.67 -7.77 -6.31
CA LYS A 105 -15.76 -7.39 -7.20
C LYS A 105 -15.95 -5.88 -7.15
N PRO A 106 -15.87 -5.17 -8.29
CA PRO A 106 -16.16 -3.74 -8.32
C PRO A 106 -17.57 -3.44 -7.80
N ALA A 107 -17.74 -2.27 -7.19
CA ALA A 107 -19.06 -1.79 -6.78
C ALA A 107 -20.01 -1.74 -7.99
N PRO A 108 -21.33 -1.95 -7.81
CA PRO A 108 -22.29 -1.88 -8.91
C PRO A 108 -22.17 -0.57 -9.70
N GLY A 109 -21.95 -0.69 -11.02
CA GLY A 109 -21.74 0.45 -11.93
C GLY A 109 -20.31 0.96 -12.04
N ALA A 110 -19.36 0.45 -11.23
CA ALA A 110 -17.94 0.71 -11.41
C ALA A 110 -17.33 -0.21 -12.48
N ALA A 111 -16.39 0.31 -13.25
CA ALA A 111 -15.67 -0.50 -14.23
C ALA A 111 -14.68 -1.45 -13.54
N THR A 112 -14.57 -2.68 -14.06
CA THR A 112 -13.51 -3.61 -13.65
C THR A 112 -12.14 -3.04 -14.04
N PRO A 113 -11.19 -2.94 -13.11
CA PRO A 113 -9.85 -2.47 -13.43
C PRO A 113 -9.18 -3.39 -14.46
N THR A 114 -8.70 -2.81 -15.57
CA THR A 114 -7.91 -3.55 -16.57
C THR A 114 -6.57 -3.97 -15.96
N PRO A 115 -6.04 -5.18 -16.23
CA PRO A 115 -4.71 -5.58 -15.79
C PRO A 115 -3.65 -4.53 -16.16
N LEU A 116 -2.61 -4.41 -15.33
CA LEU A 116 -1.47 -3.56 -15.68
C LEU A 116 -0.78 -4.11 -16.95
N PRO A 117 -0.24 -3.25 -17.83
CA PRO A 117 0.56 -3.75 -18.94
C PRO A 117 1.77 -4.51 -18.40
N VAL A 118 2.19 -5.57 -19.09
CA VAL A 118 3.46 -6.24 -18.80
C VAL A 118 4.56 -5.50 -19.58
N PRO A 119 5.64 -5.02 -18.94
CA PRO A 119 6.75 -4.39 -19.65
C PRO A 119 7.33 -5.30 -20.73
N ALA A 120 7.72 -4.72 -21.88
CA ALA A 120 8.35 -5.47 -22.97
C ALA A 120 9.71 -6.05 -22.56
N THR A 121 10.45 -5.30 -21.75
CA THR A 121 11.68 -5.72 -21.09
C THR A 121 11.42 -5.81 -19.60
N PRO A 122 11.75 -6.93 -18.94
CA PRO A 122 11.62 -7.06 -17.48
C PRO A 122 12.45 -5.99 -16.75
N VAL A 123 11.87 -5.41 -15.71
CA VAL A 123 12.59 -4.41 -14.90
C VAL A 123 13.66 -5.15 -14.09
N GLY A 124 14.87 -4.59 -14.02
CA GLY A 124 15.96 -5.24 -13.28
C GLY A 124 16.75 -6.32 -14.04
N GLY A 125 16.53 -6.45 -15.35
CA GLY A 125 17.32 -7.27 -16.26
C GLY A 125 16.58 -8.50 -16.81
N ASP A 126 17.04 -9.05 -17.93
CA ASP A 126 16.34 -10.10 -18.68
C ASP A 126 15.98 -11.33 -17.83
N ARG A 127 16.85 -11.70 -16.89
CA ARG A 127 16.62 -12.83 -15.98
C ARG A 127 15.49 -12.59 -14.97
N MET A 128 15.12 -11.34 -14.69
CA MET A 128 13.96 -11.02 -13.87
C MET A 128 12.64 -11.31 -14.60
N GLY A 129 12.66 -11.52 -15.93
CA GLY A 129 11.48 -11.99 -16.66
C GLY A 129 11.25 -13.50 -16.60
N GLN A 130 12.16 -14.25 -15.97
CA GLN A 130 12.07 -15.71 -15.89
C GLN A 130 11.05 -16.14 -14.84
N CYS A 131 10.48 -17.32 -15.07
CA CYS A 131 9.59 -17.97 -14.13
C CYS A 131 10.25 -19.19 -13.49
N GLY A 132 9.67 -19.65 -12.40
CA GLY A 132 10.30 -20.58 -11.49
C GLY A 132 11.54 -19.96 -10.84
N LEU A 133 12.45 -20.85 -10.45
CA LEU A 133 13.63 -20.53 -9.67
C LEU A 133 14.75 -19.95 -10.55
N VAL A 134 15.27 -18.78 -10.16
CA VAL A 134 16.36 -18.07 -10.82
C VAL A 134 17.54 -17.97 -9.86
N LEU A 135 18.63 -18.68 -10.18
CA LEU A 135 19.85 -18.75 -9.36
C LEU A 135 21.09 -18.28 -10.11
N PRO A 136 22.13 -17.81 -9.40
CA PRO A 136 23.46 -17.66 -9.98
C PRO A 136 23.96 -19.00 -10.56
N PRO A 137 24.76 -18.99 -11.64
CA PRO A 137 25.38 -20.21 -12.14
C PRO A 137 26.16 -20.94 -11.05
N ASN A 138 25.98 -22.26 -10.95
CA ASN A 138 26.62 -23.13 -9.94
C ASN A 138 26.24 -22.86 -8.48
N ALA A 139 25.21 -22.05 -8.20
CA ALA A 139 24.66 -21.92 -6.86
C ALA A 139 24.00 -23.23 -6.41
N GLN A 140 24.09 -23.53 -5.11
CA GLN A 140 23.32 -24.62 -4.50
C GLN A 140 21.82 -24.28 -4.55
N GLN A 141 20.96 -25.29 -4.49
CA GLN A 141 19.52 -25.08 -4.40
C GLN A 141 19.15 -24.34 -3.08
N PRO A 142 18.10 -23.50 -3.08
CA PRO A 142 17.62 -22.90 -1.85
C PRO A 142 17.16 -23.98 -0.86
N PRO A 143 17.14 -23.66 0.45
CA PRO A 143 16.72 -24.62 1.47
C PRO A 143 15.27 -25.07 1.29
N ASP A 144 14.98 -26.29 1.76
CA ASP A 144 13.62 -26.83 1.75
C ASP A 144 12.65 -26.02 2.64
N GLY A 145 11.35 -26.23 2.39
CA GLY A 145 10.27 -25.66 3.20
C GLY A 145 10.06 -24.17 2.99
N ILE A 146 10.31 -23.69 1.77
CA ILE A 146 9.81 -22.40 1.28
C ILE A 146 8.47 -22.68 0.58
N SER A 147 7.36 -22.25 1.18
CA SER A 147 6.02 -22.42 0.63
C SER A 147 5.52 -21.21 -0.15
N ALA A 148 6.24 -20.07 -0.07
CA ALA A 148 5.96 -18.88 -0.86
C ALA A 148 6.03 -19.17 -2.35
N ALA A 149 4.98 -18.77 -3.09
CA ALA A 149 4.92 -19.00 -4.52
C ALA A 149 5.82 -18.05 -5.31
N SER A 150 6.10 -16.87 -4.78
CA SER A 150 7.04 -15.89 -5.35
C SER A 150 7.86 -15.29 -4.21
N TRP A 151 9.16 -15.17 -4.41
CA TRP A 151 10.08 -14.62 -3.40
C TRP A 151 11.33 -14.04 -4.05
N LEU A 152 12.01 -13.14 -3.34
CA LEU A 152 13.21 -12.47 -3.82
C LEU A 152 14.17 -12.20 -2.67
N ILE A 153 15.46 -12.44 -2.89
CA ILE A 153 16.55 -12.03 -2.00
C ILE A 153 17.39 -11.00 -2.74
N ALA A 154 17.58 -9.83 -2.14
CA ALA A 154 18.40 -8.78 -2.72
C ALA A 154 19.22 -8.05 -1.67
N ASP A 155 20.27 -7.42 -2.14
CA ASP A 155 21.10 -6.54 -1.35
C ASP A 155 20.47 -5.15 -1.20
N LEU A 156 20.39 -4.65 0.03
CA LEU A 156 19.79 -3.35 0.32
C LEU A 156 20.63 -2.18 -0.23
N ASP A 157 21.95 -2.35 -0.29
CA ASP A 157 22.90 -1.31 -0.68
C ASP A 157 22.99 -1.17 -2.19
N SER A 158 23.53 -2.20 -2.84
CA SER A 158 23.76 -2.27 -4.29
C SER A 158 22.48 -2.46 -5.10
N GLY A 159 21.43 -3.05 -4.50
CA GLY A 159 20.24 -3.48 -5.23
C GLY A 159 20.41 -4.82 -5.94
N ASP A 160 21.58 -5.46 -5.89
CA ASP A 160 21.80 -6.75 -6.55
C ASP A 160 20.80 -7.81 -6.07
N VAL A 161 20.08 -8.42 -7.01
CA VAL A 161 19.20 -9.56 -6.74
C VAL A 161 20.06 -10.82 -6.75
N LEU A 162 20.12 -11.52 -5.62
CA LEU A 162 20.98 -12.69 -5.44
C LEU A 162 20.31 -13.97 -5.92
N ALA A 163 19.02 -14.13 -5.62
CA ALA A 163 18.20 -15.27 -6.04
C ALA A 163 16.72 -14.91 -5.93
N THR A 164 15.87 -15.57 -6.73
CA THR A 164 14.43 -15.31 -6.73
C THR A 164 13.64 -16.48 -7.32
N THR A 165 12.35 -16.55 -6.98
CA THR A 165 11.35 -17.33 -7.71
C THR A 165 10.23 -16.42 -8.17
N ASP A 166 9.87 -16.47 -9.46
CA ASP A 166 8.81 -15.66 -10.06
C ASP A 166 8.85 -14.16 -9.64
N PRO A 167 9.96 -13.43 -9.86
CA PRO A 167 10.14 -12.06 -9.34
C PRO A 167 9.05 -11.08 -9.81
N HIS A 168 8.63 -11.16 -11.07
CA HIS A 168 7.53 -10.39 -11.66
C HIS A 168 6.19 -11.13 -11.68
N GLY A 169 6.09 -12.28 -11.00
CA GLY A 169 4.83 -12.99 -10.83
C GLY A 169 3.86 -12.16 -9.99
N ARG A 170 2.71 -11.80 -10.58
CA ARG A 170 1.70 -10.94 -9.96
C ARG A 170 1.00 -11.67 -8.83
N GLN A 171 1.02 -11.05 -7.64
CA GLN A 171 0.37 -11.50 -6.42
C GLN A 171 -0.33 -10.33 -5.73
N ARG A 172 -1.11 -10.62 -4.69
CA ARG A 172 -1.66 -9.56 -3.82
C ARG A 172 -0.71 -9.29 -2.65
N PRO A 173 -0.52 -8.02 -2.25
CA PRO A 173 0.46 -7.65 -1.23
C PRO A 173 -0.02 -7.90 0.20
N ALA A 174 -1.34 -8.01 0.43
CA ALA A 174 -1.92 -7.77 1.74
C ALA A 174 -1.31 -6.50 2.39
N ALA A 175 -1.03 -6.55 3.70
CA ALA A 175 -0.49 -5.43 4.45
C ALA A 175 0.95 -5.00 4.10
N LEU A 176 1.67 -5.69 3.20
CA LEU A 176 2.99 -5.21 2.73
C LEU A 176 2.87 -3.86 2.02
N VAL A 177 1.72 -3.57 1.43
CA VAL A 177 1.45 -2.27 0.79
C VAL A 177 1.54 -1.09 1.78
N LYS A 178 1.47 -1.34 3.09
CA LYS A 178 1.70 -0.30 4.11
C LYS A 178 3.12 0.23 4.09
N VAL A 179 4.10 -0.51 3.55
CA VAL A 179 5.46 0.00 3.29
C VAL A 179 5.41 1.10 2.22
N LEU A 180 4.59 0.93 1.17
CA LEU A 180 4.37 1.98 0.17
C LEU A 180 3.64 3.19 0.78
N LEU A 181 2.63 2.96 1.63
CA LEU A 181 1.98 4.05 2.36
C LEU A 181 2.99 4.81 3.24
N ALA A 182 3.86 4.09 3.94
CA ALA A 182 4.91 4.69 4.77
C ALA A 182 5.87 5.57 3.95
N ASN A 183 6.28 5.14 2.75
CA ASN A 183 7.09 5.98 1.86
C ASN A 183 6.35 7.28 1.48
N VAL A 184 5.06 7.22 1.14
CA VAL A 184 4.26 8.43 0.83
C VAL A 184 4.16 9.35 2.05
N VAL A 185 3.90 8.79 3.23
CA VAL A 185 3.83 9.55 4.49
C VAL A 185 5.15 10.26 4.79
N LEU A 186 6.28 9.54 4.66
CA LEU A 186 7.62 10.10 4.88
C LEU A 186 7.99 11.18 3.86
N LYS A 187 7.46 11.11 2.63
CA LYS A 187 7.68 12.10 1.57
C LYS A 187 6.83 13.36 1.76
N GLU A 188 5.59 13.23 2.20
CA GLU A 188 4.61 14.32 2.13
C GLU A 188 4.17 14.92 3.47
N LEU A 189 4.29 14.19 4.58
CA LEU A 189 3.75 14.63 5.87
C LEU A 189 4.85 15.12 6.81
N ASN A 190 4.53 16.15 7.60
CA ASN A 190 5.34 16.55 8.73
C ASN A 190 5.14 15.54 9.87
N LEU A 191 6.19 14.80 10.23
CA LEU A 191 6.16 13.76 11.26
C LEU A 191 5.72 14.28 12.65
N ALA A 192 6.00 15.54 12.96
CA ALA A 192 5.60 16.17 14.22
C ALA A 192 4.14 16.67 14.23
N ALA A 193 3.46 16.69 13.08
CA ALA A 193 2.07 17.12 13.01
C ALA A 193 1.16 16.17 13.80
N THR A 194 0.18 16.74 14.51
CA THR A 194 -0.80 15.96 15.28
C THR A 194 -2.04 15.66 14.44
N VAL A 195 -2.43 14.40 14.43
CA VAL A 195 -3.62 13.85 13.79
C VAL A 195 -4.60 13.42 14.86
N THR A 196 -5.78 14.04 14.87
CA THR A 196 -6.89 13.57 15.72
C THR A 196 -7.56 12.38 15.04
N ALA A 197 -7.59 11.23 15.74
CA ALA A 197 -8.29 10.05 15.25
C ALA A 197 -9.81 10.27 15.28
N THR A 198 -10.51 9.72 14.29
CA THR A 198 -11.97 9.78 14.17
C THR A 198 -12.60 8.45 14.58
N ALA A 199 -13.93 8.44 14.69
CA ALA A 199 -14.67 7.18 14.87
C ALA A 199 -14.54 6.27 13.64
N GLU A 200 -14.39 6.84 12.44
CA GLU A 200 -14.19 6.06 11.21
C GLU A 200 -12.84 5.36 11.19
N ASP A 201 -11.78 6.02 11.68
CA ASP A 201 -10.46 5.37 11.86
C ASP A 201 -10.59 4.18 12.82
N ALA A 202 -11.15 4.42 14.01
CA ALA A 202 -11.26 3.41 15.06
C ALA A 202 -12.12 2.20 14.65
N ASN A 203 -13.03 2.38 13.69
CA ASN A 203 -13.95 1.35 13.22
C ASN A 203 -13.50 0.63 11.95
N GLN A 204 -12.27 0.87 11.45
CA GLN A 204 -11.73 0.12 10.33
C GLN A 204 -11.71 -1.40 10.63
N GLU A 205 -11.99 -2.20 9.60
CA GLU A 205 -11.97 -3.67 9.71
C GLU A 205 -10.54 -4.23 9.79
N GLY A 206 -10.42 -5.51 10.14
CA GLY A 206 -9.12 -6.18 10.30
C GLY A 206 -8.31 -5.69 11.51
N SER A 207 -6.99 -5.86 11.43
CA SER A 207 -6.02 -5.45 12.46
C SER A 207 -6.18 -3.98 12.82
N LYS A 208 -6.15 -3.67 14.12
CA LYS A 208 -6.26 -2.32 14.66
C LYS A 208 -5.28 -2.14 15.79
N THR A 209 -4.57 -1.02 15.76
CA THR A 209 -3.72 -0.59 16.87
C THR A 209 -4.54 -0.12 18.06
N GLY A 210 -5.80 0.28 17.82
CA GLY A 210 -6.70 0.75 18.86
C GLY A 210 -6.65 2.26 19.01
N LEU A 211 -6.58 2.98 17.88
CA LEU A 211 -6.72 4.43 17.90
C LEU A 211 -8.06 4.82 18.53
N VAL A 212 -7.98 5.70 19.51
CA VAL A 212 -9.15 6.23 20.22
C VAL A 212 -9.65 7.51 19.52
N ALA A 213 -10.91 7.50 19.09
CA ALA A 213 -11.55 8.67 18.51
C ALA A 213 -11.47 9.91 19.43
N GLY A 214 -11.11 11.06 18.86
CA GLY A 214 -10.91 12.33 19.56
C GLY A 214 -9.54 12.48 20.22
N VAL A 215 -8.69 11.45 20.23
CA VAL A 215 -7.32 11.54 20.74
C VAL A 215 -6.37 11.94 19.60
N GLY A 216 -5.39 12.78 19.92
CA GLY A 216 -4.34 13.23 18.99
C GLY A 216 -3.10 12.33 19.06
N TYR A 217 -2.56 12.00 17.88
CA TYR A 217 -1.33 11.23 17.70
C TYR A 217 -0.42 11.98 16.72
N THR A 218 0.89 11.99 16.95
CA THR A 218 1.82 12.52 15.94
C THR A 218 1.86 11.59 14.71
N VAL A 219 2.15 12.14 13.54
CA VAL A 219 2.36 11.33 12.33
C VAL A 219 3.49 10.32 12.54
N GLU A 220 4.53 10.66 13.31
CA GLU A 220 5.61 9.73 13.70
C GLU A 220 5.09 8.53 14.50
N GLN A 221 4.26 8.78 15.53
CA GLN A 221 3.62 7.71 16.31
C GLN A 221 2.73 6.82 15.46
N LEU A 222 1.99 7.41 14.51
CA LEU A 222 1.17 6.66 13.56
C LEU A 222 2.05 5.83 12.61
N LEU A 223 3.15 6.38 12.11
CA LEU A 223 4.09 5.63 11.26
C LEU A 223 4.69 4.43 12.01
N GLN A 224 5.11 4.62 13.27
CA GLN A 224 5.60 3.52 14.11
C GLN A 224 4.53 2.44 14.30
N ALA A 225 3.33 2.82 14.72
CA ALA A 225 2.22 1.90 14.91
C ALA A 225 1.83 1.13 13.63
N LEU A 226 1.83 1.81 12.47
CA LEU A 226 1.53 1.23 11.17
C LEU A 226 2.45 0.05 10.85
N LEU A 227 3.75 0.21 11.12
CA LEU A 227 4.77 -0.78 10.79
C LEU A 227 4.87 -1.89 11.84
N MET A 228 4.66 -1.56 13.13
CA MET A 228 4.75 -2.50 14.25
C MET A 228 3.57 -3.48 14.31
N ASP A 229 2.34 -2.99 14.21
CA ASP A 229 1.12 -3.74 14.54
C ASP A 229 0.10 -3.74 13.37
N SER A 230 0.49 -3.18 12.22
CA SER A 230 -0.29 -3.28 10.98
C SER A 230 -1.69 -2.66 11.04
N GLY A 231 -1.94 -1.73 11.99
CA GLY A 231 -3.26 -1.15 12.23
C GLY A 231 -3.88 -0.52 10.99
N ASN A 232 -5.07 -1.00 10.60
CA ASN A 232 -5.86 -0.44 9.50
C ASN A 232 -6.49 0.89 9.89
N ASP A 233 -6.80 1.07 11.17
CA ASP A 233 -7.19 2.35 11.79
C ASP A 233 -6.11 3.42 11.59
N VAL A 234 -4.84 3.04 11.79
CA VAL A 234 -3.68 3.90 11.56
C VAL A 234 -3.51 4.21 10.07
N ALA A 235 -3.62 3.20 9.20
CA ALA A 235 -3.53 3.41 7.75
C ALA A 235 -4.60 4.38 7.25
N HIS A 236 -5.84 4.26 7.74
CA HIS A 236 -6.93 5.17 7.41
C HIS A 236 -6.68 6.59 7.93
N ALA A 237 -6.22 6.74 9.18
CA ALA A 237 -5.89 8.05 9.75
C ALA A 237 -4.81 8.78 8.95
N LEU A 238 -3.77 8.06 8.52
CA LEU A 238 -2.70 8.59 7.64
C LEU A 238 -3.24 8.93 6.24
N ALA A 239 -4.09 8.08 5.66
CA ALA A 239 -4.72 8.34 4.37
C ALA A 239 -5.56 9.63 4.38
N ARG A 240 -6.28 9.91 5.48
CA ARG A 240 -6.99 11.19 5.65
C ARG A 240 -6.05 12.39 5.60
N GLN A 241 -4.86 12.30 6.20
CA GLN A 241 -3.87 13.38 6.13
C GLN A 241 -3.28 13.56 4.72
N LEU A 242 -3.32 12.51 3.91
CA LEU A 242 -2.89 12.55 2.51
C LEU A 242 -3.99 13.05 1.55
N GLY A 243 -5.12 13.55 2.06
CA GLY A 243 -6.24 14.05 1.26
C GLY A 243 -7.46 13.12 1.22
N GLY A 244 -7.48 12.06 2.04
CA GLY A 244 -8.51 11.03 2.05
C GLY A 244 -8.08 9.77 1.29
N THR A 245 -8.85 8.69 1.44
CA THR A 245 -8.50 7.35 0.91
C THR A 245 -8.22 7.35 -0.59
N THR A 246 -9.07 8.00 -1.39
CA THR A 246 -8.88 8.10 -2.86
C THR A 246 -7.58 8.80 -3.22
N ASP A 247 -7.26 9.89 -2.52
CA ASP A 247 -6.05 10.68 -2.77
C ASP A 247 -4.79 9.95 -2.30
N ALA A 248 -4.86 9.28 -1.15
CA ALA A 248 -3.78 8.43 -0.66
C ALA A 248 -3.49 7.28 -1.64
N VAL A 249 -4.51 6.57 -2.11
CA VAL A 249 -4.35 5.50 -3.11
C VAL A 249 -3.78 6.04 -4.42
N ARG A 250 -4.21 7.22 -4.89
CA ARG A 250 -3.61 7.88 -6.06
C ARG A 250 -2.12 8.17 -5.85
N LYS A 251 -1.75 8.73 -4.69
CA LYS A 251 -0.35 9.03 -4.33
C LYS A 251 0.50 7.77 -4.20
N MET A 252 -0.04 6.70 -3.61
CA MET A 252 0.63 5.41 -3.52
C MET A 252 0.90 4.81 -4.90
N ASN A 253 -0.09 4.81 -5.80
CA ASN A 253 0.11 4.35 -7.18
C ASN A 253 1.09 5.24 -7.97
N ALA A 254 1.06 6.56 -7.76
CA ALA A 254 2.02 7.48 -8.37
C ALA A 254 3.45 7.20 -7.88
N MET A 255 3.61 6.95 -6.58
CA MET A 255 4.90 6.58 -6.00
C MET A 255 5.38 5.22 -6.48
N ALA A 256 4.52 4.20 -6.56
CA ALA A 256 4.90 2.89 -7.14
C ALA A 256 5.48 3.07 -8.55
N LYS A 257 4.82 3.89 -9.39
CA LYS A 257 5.31 4.22 -10.73
C LYS A 257 6.63 5.00 -10.71
N GLU A 258 6.80 5.97 -9.80
CA GLU A 258 8.04 6.74 -9.63
C GLU A 258 9.23 5.84 -9.29
N LEU A 259 9.00 4.81 -8.46
CA LEU A 259 10.04 3.86 -8.07
C LEU A 259 10.37 2.83 -9.16
N GLY A 260 9.51 2.68 -10.18
CA GLY A 260 9.65 1.61 -11.18
C GLY A 260 8.97 0.29 -10.77
N ALA A 261 8.11 0.31 -9.76
CA ALA A 261 7.27 -0.81 -9.35
C ALA A 261 6.07 -0.96 -10.31
N LEU A 262 6.34 -1.45 -11.52
CA LEU A 262 5.40 -1.47 -12.64
C LEU A 262 4.37 -2.60 -12.61
N ASP A 263 4.52 -3.57 -11.70
CA ASP A 263 3.52 -4.62 -11.43
C ASP A 263 2.61 -4.27 -10.25
N THR A 264 2.76 -3.08 -9.67
CA THR A 264 2.03 -2.66 -8.48
C THR A 264 0.87 -1.75 -8.81
N ARG A 265 -0.34 -2.17 -8.41
CA ARG A 265 -1.52 -1.31 -8.28
C ARG A 265 -2.13 -1.49 -6.91
N VAL A 266 -2.29 -0.39 -6.21
CA VAL A 266 -2.92 -0.32 -4.89
C VAL A 266 -4.41 -0.01 -5.03
N ALA A 267 -5.26 -0.82 -4.40
CA ALA A 267 -6.69 -0.55 -4.28
C ALA A 267 -7.07 0.10 -2.93
N THR A 268 -6.36 -0.24 -1.85
CA THR A 268 -6.61 0.26 -0.50
C THR A 268 -5.30 0.65 0.20
N PRO A 269 -5.30 1.66 1.08
CA PRO A 269 -4.07 2.09 1.77
C PRO A 269 -3.57 1.06 2.80
N SER A 270 -4.47 0.23 3.32
CA SER A 270 -4.17 -0.77 4.35
C SER A 270 -3.67 -2.09 3.78
N GLY A 271 -3.99 -2.41 2.53
CA GLY A 271 -3.76 -3.73 1.95
C GLY A 271 -4.89 -4.71 2.18
N LEU A 272 -6.06 -4.25 2.64
CA LEU A 272 -7.30 -5.00 2.49
C LEU A 272 -7.56 -5.25 1.00
N ASP A 273 -8.10 -6.42 0.67
CA ASP A 273 -8.35 -6.81 -0.70
C ASP A 273 -9.33 -5.82 -1.37
N GLY A 274 -9.13 -5.61 -2.66
CA GLY A 274 -9.94 -4.69 -3.41
C GLY A 274 -9.67 -4.78 -4.91
N PRO A 275 -10.60 -4.32 -5.75
CA PRO A 275 -10.53 -4.56 -7.18
C PRO A 275 -9.20 -4.11 -7.81
N GLY A 276 -8.50 -5.05 -8.44
CA GLY A 276 -7.26 -4.81 -9.15
C GLY A 276 -6.03 -4.58 -8.25
N MET A 277 -6.10 -4.94 -6.96
CA MET A 277 -4.96 -4.96 -6.06
C MET A 277 -3.91 -5.97 -6.56
N VAL A 278 -2.67 -5.51 -6.79
CA VAL A 278 -1.59 -6.38 -7.28
C VAL A 278 -0.23 -5.79 -6.96
N THR A 279 0.78 -6.65 -6.81
CA THR A 279 2.21 -6.35 -6.75
C THR A 279 3.00 -7.55 -7.26
N SER A 280 4.33 -7.48 -7.21
CA SER A 280 5.25 -8.60 -7.45
C SER A 280 6.30 -8.67 -6.33
N ALA A 281 7.07 -9.76 -6.25
CA ALA A 281 8.16 -9.86 -5.28
C ALA A 281 9.26 -8.83 -5.58
N TYR A 282 9.52 -8.58 -6.86
CA TYR A 282 10.41 -7.53 -7.34
C TYR A 282 9.98 -6.15 -6.85
N ASP A 283 8.74 -5.77 -7.13
CA ASP A 283 8.20 -4.47 -6.75
C ASP A 283 8.17 -4.27 -5.24
N SER A 284 7.76 -5.30 -4.49
CA SER A 284 7.75 -5.26 -3.03
C SER A 284 9.16 -5.08 -2.46
N GLY A 285 10.17 -5.72 -3.08
CA GLY A 285 11.58 -5.56 -2.72
C GLY A 285 12.09 -4.15 -3.00
N LEU A 286 11.73 -3.59 -4.16
CA LEU A 286 12.07 -2.23 -4.58
C LEU A 286 11.47 -1.16 -3.64
N ILE A 287 10.17 -1.30 -3.32
CA ILE A 287 9.45 -0.43 -2.39
C ILE A 287 10.08 -0.49 -0.99
N PHE A 288 10.46 -1.68 -0.53
CA PHE A 288 11.08 -1.86 0.78
C PHE A 288 12.52 -1.34 0.83
N ARG A 289 13.34 -1.58 -0.20
CA ARG A 289 14.69 -1.02 -0.33
C ARG A 289 14.66 0.50 -0.27
N THR A 290 13.73 1.12 -1.02
CA THR A 290 13.50 2.58 -0.98
C THR A 290 13.17 3.05 0.44
N ALA A 291 12.26 2.36 1.12
CA ALA A 291 11.87 2.70 2.49
C ALA A 291 13.06 2.64 3.46
N MET A 292 13.88 1.59 3.34
CA MET A 292 15.07 1.36 4.18
C MET A 292 16.17 2.42 4.01
N ALA A 293 16.15 3.21 2.93
CA ALA A 293 17.04 4.36 2.79
C ALA A 293 16.69 5.49 3.78
N ASN A 294 15.44 5.57 4.26
CA ASN A 294 14.99 6.59 5.18
C ASN A 294 15.29 6.21 6.65
N PRO A 295 16.05 7.02 7.42
CA PRO A 295 16.35 6.74 8.83
C PRO A 295 15.12 6.57 9.72
N LYS A 296 14.05 7.33 9.47
CA LYS A 296 12.81 7.26 10.26
C LYS A 296 12.00 6.00 9.97
N PHE A 297 12.08 5.48 8.75
CA PHE A 297 11.52 4.16 8.44
C PHE A 297 12.27 3.07 9.19
N LYS A 298 13.62 3.07 9.13
CA LYS A 298 14.45 2.09 9.85
C LYS A 298 14.18 2.10 11.36
N GLU A 299 14.13 3.30 11.96
CA GLU A 299 13.80 3.46 13.38
C GLU A 299 12.43 2.86 13.71
N ALA A 300 11.39 3.19 12.93
CA ALA A 300 10.05 2.67 13.14
C ALA A 300 9.96 1.15 12.96
N LEU A 301 10.66 0.60 11.96
CA LEU A 301 10.66 -0.84 11.65
C LEU A 301 11.35 -1.67 12.74
N ALA A 302 12.43 -1.15 13.33
CA ALA A 302 13.20 -1.78 14.41
C ALA A 302 12.63 -1.52 15.81
N THR A 303 11.62 -0.66 15.95
CA THR A 303 11.02 -0.34 17.25
C THR A 303 10.26 -1.55 17.79
N GLU A 304 10.63 -2.06 18.97
CA GLU A 304 9.95 -3.21 19.58
C GLU A 304 8.63 -2.85 20.27
N ARG A 305 8.58 -1.70 20.95
CA ARG A 305 7.45 -1.29 21.80
C ARG A 305 7.29 0.23 21.80
N ILE A 306 6.05 0.70 21.71
CA ILE A 306 5.69 2.09 21.95
C ILE A 306 4.48 2.18 22.87
N THR A 307 4.29 3.36 23.46
CA THR A 307 3.10 3.69 24.25
C THR A 307 2.42 4.90 23.61
N LEU A 308 1.18 4.71 23.17
CA LEU A 308 0.35 5.74 22.57
C LEU A 308 -0.62 6.35 23.60
N PRO A 309 -1.01 7.63 23.43
CA PRO A 309 -2.04 8.23 24.26
C PRO A 309 -3.40 7.52 24.04
N GLY A 310 -4.17 7.38 25.12
CA GLY A 310 -5.52 6.82 25.11
C GLY A 310 -6.54 7.75 25.76
N LYS A 311 -7.76 7.25 26.02
CA LYS A 311 -8.84 8.06 26.62
C LYS A 311 -8.58 8.39 28.09
N SER A 312 -8.87 9.62 28.50
CA SER A 312 -8.86 10.05 29.91
C SER A 312 -7.53 9.76 30.63
N GLY A 313 -6.40 9.99 29.95
CA GLY A 313 -5.06 9.78 30.53
C GLY A 313 -4.59 8.32 30.57
N LYS A 314 -5.38 7.37 30.05
CA LYS A 314 -4.91 5.99 29.80
C LYS A 314 -3.96 5.95 28.61
N THR A 315 -3.28 4.82 28.44
CA THR A 315 -2.35 4.58 27.33
C THR A 315 -2.66 3.29 26.59
N VAL A 316 -2.31 3.23 25.31
CA VAL A 316 -2.35 2.01 24.48
C VAL A 316 -0.92 1.54 24.28
N ARG A 317 -0.62 0.29 24.64
CA ARG A 317 0.71 -0.30 24.42
C ARG A 317 0.70 -1.04 23.09
N VAL A 318 1.68 -0.75 22.24
CA VAL A 318 1.86 -1.40 20.94
C VAL A 318 3.16 -2.19 21.00
N VAL A 319 3.12 -3.44 20.55
CA VAL A 319 4.27 -4.33 20.45
C VAL A 319 4.44 -4.67 18.99
N ASN A 320 5.69 -4.76 18.53
CA ASN A 320 5.99 -5.13 17.16
C ASN A 320 5.68 -6.62 16.94
N ASP A 321 4.79 -6.91 15.99
CA ASP A 321 4.38 -8.26 15.61
C ASP A 321 5.39 -8.97 14.71
N ASN A 322 6.47 -8.27 14.32
CA ASN A 322 7.51 -8.85 13.48
C ASN A 322 8.34 -9.89 14.26
N LYS A 323 8.02 -11.17 14.04
CA LYS A 323 8.75 -12.28 14.65
C LYS A 323 10.20 -12.41 14.18
N LEU A 324 10.57 -11.93 12.98
CA LEU A 324 11.96 -11.97 12.50
C LEU A 324 12.85 -11.10 13.39
N LEU A 325 12.39 -9.89 13.74
CA LEU A 325 13.08 -8.97 14.64
C LEU A 325 13.41 -9.60 16.00
N ALA A 326 12.54 -10.50 16.49
CA ALA A 326 12.72 -11.18 17.76
C ALA A 326 13.52 -12.49 17.68
N SER A 327 13.73 -13.07 16.49
CA SER A 327 14.22 -14.45 16.36
C SER A 327 15.42 -14.65 15.44
N TYR A 328 15.82 -13.64 14.68
CA TYR A 328 16.92 -13.74 13.72
C TYR A 328 18.02 -12.74 14.07
N ASP A 329 19.25 -13.25 14.22
CA ASP A 329 20.40 -12.40 14.56
C ASP A 329 20.69 -11.42 13.42
N GLY A 330 20.99 -10.16 13.78
CA GLY A 330 21.15 -9.09 12.81
C GLY A 330 19.87 -8.62 12.12
N ALA A 331 18.67 -9.07 12.53
CA ALA A 331 17.42 -8.61 11.92
C ALA A 331 17.25 -7.08 12.03
N LEU A 332 16.92 -6.46 10.89
CA LEU A 332 16.62 -5.03 10.77
C LEU A 332 15.12 -4.72 10.83
N GLY A 333 14.30 -5.75 11.10
CA GLY A 333 12.85 -5.71 11.11
C GLY A 333 12.22 -6.11 9.78
N GLY A 334 10.90 -5.91 9.67
CA GLY A 334 10.14 -6.25 8.47
C GLY A 334 8.64 -6.05 8.64
N LYS A 335 7.86 -6.40 7.63
CA LYS A 335 6.41 -6.30 7.61
C LYS A 335 5.77 -7.61 7.16
N SER A 336 4.83 -8.11 7.94
CA SER A 336 3.95 -9.23 7.60
C SER A 336 2.60 -8.74 7.05
N GLY A 337 1.93 -9.59 6.29
CA GLY A 337 0.55 -9.38 5.85
C GLY A 337 -0.16 -10.70 5.59
N ALA A 338 -1.48 -10.70 5.73
CA ALA A 338 -2.31 -11.80 5.29
C ALA A 338 -3.70 -11.30 4.91
N THR A 339 -4.24 -11.86 3.84
CA THR A 339 -5.66 -11.83 3.49
C THR A 339 -6.03 -13.16 2.87
N ASP A 340 -7.32 -13.45 2.72
CA ASP A 340 -7.79 -14.71 2.13
C ASP A 340 -7.31 -14.83 0.68
N ASP A 341 -7.30 -13.72 -0.05
CA ASP A 341 -6.91 -13.63 -1.45
C ASP A 341 -5.38 -13.61 -1.68
N ALA A 342 -4.60 -13.05 -0.74
CA ALA A 342 -3.15 -12.94 -0.84
C ALA A 342 -2.40 -14.15 -0.27
N GLY A 343 -3.05 -14.94 0.60
CA GLY A 343 -2.35 -15.83 1.51
C GLY A 343 -1.46 -15.03 2.47
N SER A 344 -0.41 -15.66 3.02
CA SER A 344 0.55 -14.94 3.87
C SER A 344 1.68 -14.31 3.06
N THR A 345 2.04 -13.10 3.42
CA THR A 345 3.08 -12.29 2.78
C THR A 345 4.05 -11.75 3.83
N PHE A 346 5.30 -11.56 3.44
CA PHE A 346 6.33 -11.04 4.32
C PHE A 346 7.40 -10.30 3.53
N VAL A 347 7.89 -9.20 4.09
CA VAL A 347 9.14 -8.57 3.68
C VAL A 347 9.97 -8.28 4.93
N GLY A 348 11.28 -8.47 4.88
CA GLY A 348 12.14 -8.14 6.01
C GLY A 348 13.60 -8.06 5.57
N ALA A 349 14.46 -7.62 6.48
CA ALA A 349 15.88 -7.53 6.22
C ALA A 349 16.71 -7.93 7.43
N ALA A 350 17.96 -8.28 7.18
CA ALA A 350 18.96 -8.54 8.19
C ALA A 350 20.33 -8.05 7.73
N GLU A 351 21.22 -7.81 8.70
CA GLU A 351 22.62 -7.48 8.49
C GLU A 351 23.51 -8.57 9.08
N LYS A 352 24.51 -9.00 8.31
CA LYS A 352 25.55 -9.91 8.77
C LYS A 352 26.89 -9.48 8.19
N ASP A 353 27.90 -9.32 9.04
CA ASP A 353 29.26 -8.91 8.65
C ASP A 353 29.30 -7.66 7.75
N GLY A 354 28.42 -6.69 8.03
CA GLY A 354 28.29 -5.43 7.27
C GLY A 354 27.52 -5.55 5.95
N ARG A 355 27.11 -6.76 5.55
CA ARG A 355 26.25 -6.99 4.38
C ARG A 355 24.78 -6.94 4.80
N ARG A 356 23.95 -6.19 4.07
CA ARG A 356 22.52 -6.00 4.40
C ARG A 356 21.64 -6.58 3.32
N LEU A 357 20.90 -7.64 3.64
CA LEU A 357 20.03 -8.31 2.69
C LEU A 357 18.56 -8.11 3.07
N LEU A 358 17.71 -7.98 2.06
CA LEU A 358 16.27 -8.05 2.19
C LEU A 358 15.75 -9.36 1.58
N VAL A 359 14.63 -9.83 2.12
CA VAL A 359 13.85 -10.94 1.57
C VAL A 359 12.38 -10.56 1.45
N VAL A 360 11.77 -10.93 0.33
CA VAL A 360 10.33 -10.82 0.08
C VAL A 360 9.76 -12.22 -0.11
N LEU A 361 8.60 -12.49 0.46
CA LEU A 361 7.83 -13.72 0.28
C LEU A 361 6.36 -13.36 0.04
N LEU A 362 5.79 -13.84 -1.06
CA LEU A 362 4.39 -13.64 -1.43
C LEU A 362 3.66 -14.97 -1.56
N ARG A 363 2.39 -14.98 -1.11
CA ARG A 363 1.48 -16.13 -1.18
C ARG A 363 2.09 -17.40 -0.57
N GLY A 364 2.65 -17.25 0.63
CA GLY A 364 3.12 -18.35 1.45
C GLY A 364 2.01 -18.97 2.29
N ASP A 365 2.25 -20.22 2.69
CA ASP A 365 1.38 -21.01 3.55
C ASP A 365 2.02 -21.16 4.94
N PRO A 366 1.54 -20.42 5.96
CA PRO A 366 2.11 -20.44 7.31
C PRO A 366 1.78 -21.72 8.07
N ALA A 367 0.81 -22.54 7.62
CA ALA A 367 0.49 -23.83 8.22
C ALA A 367 1.55 -24.89 7.88
N LYS A 368 2.23 -24.74 6.73
CA LYS A 368 3.40 -25.56 6.38
C LYS A 368 4.64 -25.09 7.11
N VAL A 369 5.00 -23.81 6.94
CA VAL A 369 6.16 -23.19 7.58
C VAL A 369 5.83 -21.73 7.85
N GLN A 370 6.02 -21.25 9.08
CA GLN A 370 5.76 -19.84 9.41
C GLN A 370 6.60 -18.89 8.53
N MET A 371 6.01 -17.77 8.09
CA MET A 371 6.65 -16.86 7.14
C MET A 371 8.02 -16.33 7.59
N HIS A 372 8.18 -15.98 8.87
CA HIS A 372 9.46 -15.50 9.39
C HIS A 372 10.54 -16.60 9.38
N VAL A 373 10.17 -17.88 9.55
CA VAL A 373 11.11 -19.00 9.45
C VAL A 373 11.55 -19.21 8.00
N GLN A 374 10.63 -19.08 7.05
CA GLN A 374 10.98 -19.11 5.62
C GLN A 374 11.91 -17.93 5.26
N ALA A 375 11.61 -16.74 5.78
CA ALA A 375 12.45 -15.56 5.62
C ALA A 375 13.86 -15.77 6.19
N SER A 376 13.99 -16.31 7.41
CA SER A 376 15.29 -16.64 8.00
C SER A 376 16.10 -17.60 7.13
N ARG A 377 15.48 -18.68 6.62
CA ARG A 377 16.14 -19.64 5.73
C ARG A 377 16.65 -18.99 4.44
N LEU A 378 15.85 -18.11 3.83
CA LEU A 378 16.24 -17.39 2.63
C LEU A 378 17.31 -16.33 2.90
N LEU A 379 17.28 -15.68 4.07
CA LEU A 379 18.35 -14.75 4.49
C LEU A 379 19.67 -15.50 4.70
N ASP A 380 19.66 -16.64 5.40
CA ASP A 380 20.83 -17.51 5.58
C ASP A 380 21.43 -17.90 4.22
N TYR A 381 20.58 -18.39 3.31
CA TYR A 381 20.97 -18.73 1.95
C TYR A 381 21.52 -17.52 1.18
N GLY A 382 20.92 -16.34 1.32
CA GLY A 382 21.41 -15.10 0.73
C GLY A 382 22.81 -14.72 1.22
N PHE A 383 23.07 -14.85 2.52
CA PHE A 383 24.39 -14.60 3.09
C PHE A 383 25.42 -15.63 2.63
N GLU A 384 25.04 -16.90 2.43
CA GLU A 384 25.90 -17.92 1.84
C GLU A 384 26.29 -17.57 0.39
N LEU A 385 25.32 -17.17 -0.43
CA LEU A 385 25.58 -16.69 -1.80
C LEU A 385 26.51 -15.48 -1.83
N SER A 386 26.28 -14.51 -0.93
CA SER A 386 27.14 -13.33 -0.79
C SER A 386 28.55 -13.70 -0.35
N THR A 387 28.71 -14.60 0.62
CA THR A 387 30.02 -15.06 1.12
C THR A 387 30.81 -15.79 0.03
N ALA A 388 30.10 -16.56 -0.81
CA ALA A 388 30.68 -17.23 -1.96
C ALA A 388 30.94 -16.30 -3.16
N ASN A 389 30.63 -15.00 -3.06
CA ASN A 389 30.74 -14.01 -4.14
C ASN A 389 30.02 -14.44 -5.42
N MET A 390 28.84 -15.04 -5.28
CA MET A 390 28.03 -15.44 -6.43
C MET A 390 27.56 -14.20 -7.20
N PRO A 391 27.56 -14.23 -8.54
CA PRO A 391 27.12 -13.08 -9.34
C PRO A 391 25.62 -12.84 -9.14
N ALA A 392 25.22 -11.56 -9.16
CA ALA A 392 23.81 -11.19 -9.13
C ALA A 392 23.06 -11.78 -10.33
N VAL A 393 21.79 -12.13 -10.12
CA VAL A 393 20.89 -12.59 -11.18
C VAL A 393 20.07 -11.44 -11.80
N GLY A 394 20.08 -10.26 -11.19
CA GLY A 394 19.37 -9.06 -11.61
C GLY A 394 19.66 -7.91 -10.65
N VAL A 395 18.92 -6.81 -10.79
CA VAL A 395 19.08 -5.62 -9.92
C VAL A 395 17.72 -4.99 -9.60
N LEU A 396 17.51 -4.59 -8.35
CA LEU A 396 16.46 -3.65 -7.95
C LEU A 396 16.91 -2.25 -8.40
N VAL A 397 16.25 -1.71 -9.43
CA VAL A 397 16.61 -0.41 -10.01
C VAL A 397 16.51 0.72 -8.98
N ASP A 398 17.27 1.80 -9.14
CA ASP A 398 17.18 2.96 -8.24
C ASP A 398 16.03 3.92 -8.60
N GLU A 399 15.66 3.96 -9.89
CA GLU A 399 14.58 4.79 -10.42
C GLU A 399 13.81 4.06 -11.52
N ALA A 400 12.59 4.53 -11.83
CA ALA A 400 11.79 3.97 -12.90
C ALA A 400 12.54 3.98 -14.25
N PRO A 401 12.48 2.88 -15.03
CA PRO A 401 13.05 2.86 -16.38
C PRO A 401 12.44 3.99 -17.21
N THR A 402 13.30 4.88 -17.73
CA THR A 402 12.83 5.89 -18.70
C THR A 402 12.43 5.16 -19.97
N ALA A 403 11.26 5.49 -20.53
CA ALA A 403 10.83 4.98 -21.82
C ALA A 403 11.73 5.57 -22.93
N THR A 404 12.96 5.10 -23.03
CA THR A 404 13.91 5.52 -24.06
C THR A 404 13.93 4.46 -25.16
N ASN A 405 13.27 4.81 -26.27
CA ASN A 405 13.39 4.25 -27.63
C ASN A 405 14.06 2.86 -27.75
N ALA A 406 13.23 1.82 -27.82
CA ALA A 406 13.56 0.47 -28.28
C ALA A 406 13.87 0.40 -29.79
N ALA A 407 14.59 1.39 -30.31
CA ALA A 407 14.99 1.48 -31.71
C ALA A 407 16.36 2.17 -31.80
N GLN A 408 17.39 1.57 -31.19
CA GLN A 408 18.77 1.64 -31.67
C GLN A 408 19.67 0.79 -30.76
N SER A 409 19.67 -0.51 -31.03
CA SER A 409 20.79 -1.37 -30.72
C SER A 409 20.81 -2.49 -31.75
N ASP A 410 21.30 -2.15 -32.94
CA ASP A 410 21.82 -3.15 -33.87
C ASP A 410 22.93 -2.51 -34.71
N GLY A 411 24.05 -3.22 -34.86
CA GLY A 411 25.00 -2.99 -35.96
C GLY A 411 26.25 -2.13 -35.71
N THR A 412 27.33 -2.81 -35.33
CA THR A 412 28.68 -2.78 -35.92
C THR A 412 29.17 -1.58 -36.78
N ARG A 413 30.43 -1.20 -36.50
CA ARG A 413 31.25 -0.19 -37.18
C ARG A 413 31.59 -0.51 -38.66
N ASP A 414 31.78 0.60 -39.39
CA ASP A 414 32.62 0.85 -40.57
C ASP A 414 32.27 0.24 -41.94
N ALA A 415 31.81 1.10 -42.87
CA ALA A 415 32.57 1.55 -44.05
C ALA A 415 31.63 2.09 -45.15
N ALA A 416 31.75 3.38 -45.48
CA ALA A 416 31.82 3.91 -46.86
C ALA A 416 31.52 5.42 -46.87
N GLN A 417 32.57 6.17 -47.17
CA GLN A 417 32.54 7.59 -47.48
C GLN A 417 32.48 7.77 -49.00
N GLN A 418 31.83 8.87 -49.43
CA GLN A 418 31.88 9.57 -50.74
C GLN A 418 31.01 9.10 -51.92
N ALA A 419 30.00 9.93 -52.25
CA ALA A 419 29.93 10.81 -53.44
C ALA A 419 28.58 11.57 -53.43
N ALA A 420 28.54 12.87 -53.11
CA ALA A 420 28.54 14.03 -54.03
C ALA A 420 27.25 14.24 -54.87
N GLY A 421 26.58 15.40 -54.72
CA GLY A 421 25.84 16.05 -55.82
C GLY A 421 24.43 16.64 -55.57
N GLN A 422 24.39 17.88 -55.03
CA GLN A 422 23.46 19.00 -55.35
C GLN A 422 21.92 18.97 -55.09
N PRO A 423 21.27 20.16 -54.95
CA PRO A 423 20.06 20.34 -54.11
C PRO A 423 18.74 20.69 -54.84
N ALA A 424 17.63 20.28 -54.18
CA ALA A 424 16.25 20.82 -54.14
C ALA A 424 15.43 20.94 -55.46
N PRO A 425 14.10 20.69 -55.45
CA PRO A 425 13.16 21.58 -54.75
C PRO A 425 11.99 20.91 -53.98
N ASP A 426 11.52 21.66 -52.99
CA ASP A 426 10.15 21.79 -52.45
C ASP A 426 9.17 20.61 -52.61
N GLN A 427 8.78 20.00 -51.48
CA GLN A 427 7.38 19.67 -51.21
C GLN A 427 7.01 19.82 -49.72
N MET A 428 6.04 20.71 -49.51
CA MET A 428 5.20 21.02 -48.34
C MET A 428 5.25 20.05 -47.15
N SER A 429 5.82 20.53 -46.05
CA SER A 429 5.45 20.10 -44.69
C SER A 429 4.24 20.90 -44.21
N VAL A 430 3.12 20.21 -43.94
CA VAL A 430 1.96 20.81 -43.26
C VAL A 430 2.31 20.99 -41.78
N ALA A 431 2.65 22.22 -41.41
CA ALA A 431 2.79 22.64 -40.03
C ALA A 431 1.39 22.96 -39.46
N PHE A 432 0.89 22.12 -38.55
CA PHE A 432 -0.09 22.56 -37.55
C PHE A 432 0.61 22.63 -36.19
N GLY A 433 1.38 23.69 -36.04
CA GLY A 433 1.97 24.13 -34.78
C GLY A 433 1.99 25.65 -34.74
N ASN A 434 1.45 26.22 -33.67
CA ASN A 434 1.66 27.59 -33.20
C ASN A 434 0.84 28.77 -33.77
N VAL A 435 -0.44 28.58 -34.13
CA VAL A 435 -1.40 29.72 -34.21
C VAL A 435 -2.74 29.48 -33.48
N GLY A 436 -2.95 28.30 -32.88
CA GLY A 436 -4.22 27.95 -32.21
C GLY A 436 -4.39 28.41 -30.76
N MET A 437 -3.32 28.81 -30.07
CA MET A 437 -3.36 29.09 -28.61
C MET A 437 -3.76 30.53 -28.19
N PRO A 438 -3.54 31.61 -28.98
CA PRO A 438 -4.02 32.93 -28.55
C PRO A 438 -5.55 33.07 -28.71
N LEU A 439 -6.13 32.43 -29.73
CA LEU A 439 -7.57 32.54 -30.04
C LEU A 439 -8.45 31.74 -29.07
N THR A 440 -8.00 30.59 -28.59
CA THR A 440 -8.74 29.77 -27.60
C THR A 440 -8.73 30.41 -26.21
N VAL A 441 -7.62 31.04 -25.81
CA VAL A 441 -7.52 31.78 -24.54
C VAL A 441 -8.39 33.04 -24.57
N ALA A 442 -8.41 33.79 -25.68
CA ALA A 442 -9.25 34.98 -25.82
C ALA A 442 -10.75 34.65 -25.76
N ALA A 443 -11.19 33.55 -26.38
CA ALA A 443 -12.57 33.08 -26.32
C ALA A 443 -12.99 32.64 -24.90
N GLY A 444 -12.09 31.97 -24.17
CA GLY A 444 -12.31 31.56 -22.79
C GLY A 444 -12.47 32.75 -21.84
N VAL A 445 -11.62 33.77 -21.97
CA VAL A 445 -11.70 35.00 -21.16
C VAL A 445 -13.00 35.77 -21.45
N PHE A 446 -13.41 35.85 -22.71
CA PHE A 446 -14.65 36.53 -23.09
C PHE A 446 -15.90 35.85 -22.47
N LEU A 447 -15.94 34.52 -22.46
CA LEU A 447 -17.04 33.76 -21.84
C LEU A 447 -17.12 33.98 -20.32
N VAL A 448 -15.99 34.04 -19.63
CA VAL A 448 -15.94 34.30 -18.18
C VAL A 448 -16.40 35.73 -17.87
N VAL A 449 -15.96 36.72 -18.65
CA VAL A 449 -16.39 38.12 -18.48
C VAL A 449 -17.88 38.27 -18.76
N ALA A 450 -18.40 37.65 -19.83
CA ALA A 450 -19.82 37.65 -20.15
C ALA A 450 -20.67 37.01 -19.04
N LEU A 451 -20.21 35.89 -18.46
CA LEU A 451 -20.87 35.22 -17.34
C LEU A 451 -20.89 36.10 -16.08
N LEU A 452 -19.78 36.76 -15.75
CA LEU A 452 -19.70 37.68 -14.62
C LEU A 452 -20.62 38.89 -14.79
N MET A 453 -20.68 39.47 -15.99
CA MET A 453 -21.60 40.57 -16.29
C MET A 453 -23.06 40.13 -16.21
N TYR A 454 -23.38 38.93 -16.69
CA TYR A 454 -24.72 38.35 -16.60
C TYR A 454 -25.16 38.15 -15.14
N LEU A 455 -24.30 37.55 -14.31
CA LEU A 455 -24.57 37.34 -12.89
C LEU A 455 -24.74 38.66 -12.13
N ARG A 456 -23.93 39.68 -12.47
CA ARG A 456 -24.03 41.02 -11.88
C ARG A 456 -25.35 41.71 -12.27
N LYS A 457 -25.78 41.58 -13.54
CA LYS A 457 -27.09 42.09 -14.02
C LYS A 457 -28.26 41.37 -13.36
N ARG A 458 -28.15 40.06 -13.14
CA ARG A 458 -29.17 39.26 -12.43
C ARG A 458 -29.30 39.70 -10.96
N ARG A 459 -28.18 39.90 -10.25
CA ARG A 459 -28.19 40.44 -8.88
C ARG A 459 -28.77 41.85 -8.80
N ALA A 460 -28.46 42.72 -9.76
CA ALA A 460 -29.03 44.06 -9.82
C ALA A 460 -30.55 44.06 -10.07
N ARG A 461 -31.06 43.14 -10.91
CA ARG A 461 -32.51 42.95 -11.12
C ARG A 461 -33.21 42.42 -9.87
N ALA A 462 -32.61 41.45 -9.18
CA ALA A 462 -33.15 40.94 -7.91
C ALA A 462 -33.20 42.04 -6.83
N ALA A 463 -32.17 42.88 -6.73
CA ALA A 463 -32.16 44.01 -5.79
C ALA A 463 -33.22 45.09 -6.13
N ARG A 464 -33.49 45.33 -7.41
CA ARG A 464 -34.56 46.25 -7.85
C ARG A 464 -35.96 45.68 -7.57
N ALA A 465 -36.16 44.39 -7.80
CA ALA A 465 -37.41 43.70 -7.46
C ALA A 465 -37.68 43.71 -5.94
N ALA A 466 -36.65 43.50 -5.12
CA ALA A 466 -36.75 43.59 -3.66
C ALA A 466 -37.10 45.01 -3.17
N ARG A 467 -36.57 46.06 -3.81
CA ARG A 467 -36.91 47.46 -3.49
C ARG A 467 -38.33 47.84 -3.93
N ALA A 468 -38.80 47.32 -5.07
CA ALA A 468 -40.17 47.52 -5.52
C ALA A 468 -41.20 46.83 -4.61
N ALA A 469 -40.85 45.65 -4.05
CA ALA A 469 -41.68 44.95 -3.07
C ALA A 469 -41.72 45.64 -1.69
N ALA A 470 -40.68 46.41 -1.33
CA ALA A 470 -40.62 47.16 -0.08
C ALA A 470 -41.34 48.53 -0.13
N GLY A 471 -41.56 49.08 -1.33
CA GLY A 471 -42.25 50.37 -1.53
C GLY A 471 -43.77 50.29 -1.65
N ASN A 472 -44.35 49.09 -1.54
CA ASN A 472 -45.79 48.85 -1.75
C ASN A 472 -46.42 48.12 -0.54
N ARG A 473 -46.14 48.61 0.68
CA ARG A 473 -46.94 48.30 1.87
C ARG A 473 -47.81 49.53 2.17
N PRO A 474 -49.15 49.42 2.12
CA PRO A 474 -50.05 50.49 2.55
C PRO A 474 -49.92 50.79 4.04
#